data_AF-A0A2N5A562-F1
#
_entry.id   AF-A0A2N5A562-F1
#
_cell.length_a   1.000
_cell.length_b   1.000
_cell.length_c   1.000
_cell.angle_alpha   90.00
_cell.angle_beta   90.00
_cell.angle_gamma   90.00
#
_symmetry.space_group_name_H-M   'P 1'
#
loop_
_entity.id
_entity.type
_entity.pdbx_description
1 polymer ?
#
loop_
_entity_poly.entity_id
_entity_poly.type
_entity_poly.pdbx_seq_one_letter_code
_entity_poly.pdbx_strand_id
1 'polypeptide(L)' 'MVLHSTRWLALSYFTYFFSYGIFLPFWSVWLAGNGLTPETIGLLLGAGLVARFLGSLLIAPRVSDPSRLIAALRVLA' A
#
# COMPACT_ATOMS: atom_id res chain seq x y z
N MET A 1 6.13 -22.28 12.15
CA MET A 1 6.94 -21.22 12.76
C MET A 1 6.01 -20.12 13.25
N VAL A 2 5.95 -19.87 14.56
CA VAL A 2 5.22 -18.72 15.11
C VAL A 2 6.21 -17.55 15.13
N LEU A 3 6.08 -16.61 14.20
CA LEU A 3 6.84 -15.36 14.25
C LEU A 3 6.39 -14.58 15.49
N HIS A 4 7.32 -14.27 16.39
CA HIS A 4 7.05 -13.40 17.54
C HIS A 4 6.48 -12.05 17.05
N SER A 5 5.42 -11.56 17.69
CA SER A 5 4.66 -10.37 17.27
C SER A 5 5.56 -9.19 16.89
N THR A 6 6.60 -8.91 17.68
CA THR A 6 7.57 -7.84 17.42
C THR A 6 8.36 -8.04 16.12
N ARG A 7 8.82 -9.26 15.83
CA ARG A 7 9.61 -9.56 14.62
C ARG A 7 8.74 -9.52 13.37
N TRP A 8 7.51 -10.04 13.47
CA TRP A 8 6.53 -9.96 12.40
C TRP A 8 6.22 -8.51 12.06
N LEU A 9 5.88 -7.70 13.07
CA LEU A 9 5.54 -6.30 12.90
C LEU A 9 6.73 -5.48 12.37
N ALA A 10 7.93 -5.72 12.89
CA ALA A 10 9.15 -5.04 12.42
C ALA A 10 9.43 -5.32 10.94
N LEU A 11 9.30 -6.59 10.50
CA LEU A 11 9.49 -6.94 9.10
C LEU A 11 8.39 -6.33 8.22
N SER A 12 7.13 -6.39 8.65
CA SER A 12 6.01 -5.78 7.92
C SER A 12 6.20 -4.27 7.74
N TYR A 13 6.57 -3.54 8.80
CA TYR A 13 6.85 -2.11 8.70
C TYR A 13 8.08 -1.82 7.85
N PHE A 14 9.16 -2.57 8.03
CA PHE A 14 10.37 -2.41 7.23
C PHE A 14 10.05 -2.53 5.74
N THR A 15 9.39 -3.61 5.32
CA THR A 15 9.01 -3.82 3.92
C THR A 15 8.09 -2.71 3.42
N TYR A 16 7.06 -2.34 4.20
CA TYR A 16 6.12 -1.30 3.82
C TYR A 16 6.83 0.05 3.58
N PHE A 17 7.61 0.52 4.55
CA PHE A 17 8.29 1.81 4.46
C PHE A 17 9.45 1.81 3.48
N PHE A 18 10.18 0.70 3.35
CA PHE A 18 11.23 0.56 2.35
C PHE A 18 10.66 0.66 0.93
N SER A 19 9.59 -0.08 0.63
CA SER A 19 8.91 -0.02 -0.66
C SER A 19 8.31 1.37 -0.92
N TYR A 20 7.63 1.97 0.06
CA TYR A 20 7.10 3.33 -0.08
C TYR A 20 8.19 4.38 -0.26
N GLY A 21 9.34 4.22 0.41
CA GLY A 21 10.49 5.09 0.30
C GLY A 21 11.13 5.08 -1.09
N ILE A 22 11.00 3.98 -1.84
CA ILE A 22 11.40 3.91 -3.25
C ILE A 22 10.29 4.46 -4.15
N PHE A 23 9.05 4.04 -3.91
CA PHE A 23 7.90 4.38 -4.75
C PHE A 23 7.66 5.90 -4.84
N LEU A 24 7.62 6.60 -3.70
CA LEU A 24 7.28 8.03 -3.64
C LEU A 24 8.21 8.93 -4.49
N PRO A 25 9.55 8.87 -4.34
CA PRO A 25 10.44 9.75 -5.09
C PRO A 25 10.76 9.26 -6.50
N PHE A 26 10.79 7.93 -6.75
CA PHE A 26 11.38 7.40 -8.00
C PHE A 26 10.36 6.86 -9.00
N TRP A 27 9.13 6.54 -8.60
CA TRP A 27 8.19 5.88 -9.51
C TRP A 27 7.78 6.78 -10.68
N SER A 28 7.48 8.06 -10.42
CA SER A 28 7.14 9.03 -11.47
C SER A 28 8.30 9.24 -12.46
N VAL A 29 9.53 9.36 -11.93
CA VAL A 29 10.75 9.55 -12.72
C VAL A 29 11.04 8.31 -13.57
N TRP A 30 10.87 7.11 -12.99
CA TRP A 30 11.03 5.86 -13.71
C TRP A 30 10.01 5.74 -14.84
N LEU A 31 8.73 6.03 -14.60
CA LEU A 31 7.69 6.02 -15.63
C LEU A 31 8.00 7.01 -16.76
N ALA A 32 8.48 8.21 -16.42
CA ALA A 32 8.92 9.19 -17.41
C ALA A 32 10.09 8.66 -18.24
N GLY A 33 11.06 7.98 -17.62
CA GLY A 33 12.17 7.30 -18.30
C GLY A 33 11.73 6.14 -19.21
N ASN A 34 10.55 5.55 -18.99
CA ASN A 34 9.92 4.56 -19.88
C ASN A 34 9.14 5.21 -21.04
N GLY A 35 9.15 6.54 -21.18
CA GLY A 35 8.49 7.26 -22.26
C GLY A 35 7.01 7.55 -22.03
N LEU A 36 6.50 7.40 -20.80
CA LEU A 36 5.14 7.79 -20.47
C LEU A 36 5.02 9.31 -20.39
N THR A 37 3.91 9.84 -20.91
CA THR A 37 3.63 11.28 -20.85
C THR A 37 3.27 11.71 -19.43
N PRO A 38 3.51 12.97 -19.03
CA PRO A 38 3.15 13.49 -17.72
C PRO A 38 1.67 13.29 -17.37
N GLU A 39 0.77 13.40 -18.35
CA GLU A 39 -0.66 13.21 -18.17
C GLU A 39 -0.99 11.76 -17.78
N THR A 40 -0.35 10.79 -18.42
CA THR A 40 -0.55 9.36 -18.13
C THR A 40 0.01 9.01 -16.76
N ILE A 41 1.17 9.56 -16.39
CA ILE A 41 1.77 9.39 -15.07
C ILE A 41 0.84 9.96 -13.99
N GLY A 42 0.30 11.16 -14.23
CA GLY A 42 -0.66 11.81 -13.34
C GLY A 42 -1.94 10.98 -13.15
N LEU A 43 -2.47 10.41 -14.23
CA LEU A 43 -3.63 9.51 -14.18
C LEU A 43 -3.34 8.24 -13.38
N LEU A 44 -2.19 7.59 -13.59
CA LEU A 44 -1.82 6.37 -12.86
C LEU A 44 -1.64 6.62 -11.36
N LEU A 45 -0.89 7.67 -11.00
CA LEU A 45 -0.68 8.04 -9.60
C LEU A 45 -2.00 8.49 -8.95
N GLY A 46 -2.80 9.28 -9.67
CA GLY A 46 -4.12 9.72 -9.23
C GLY A 46 -5.07 8.56 -8.98
N ALA A 47 -5.11 7.56 -9.89
CA ALA A 47 -5.90 6.35 -9.71
C ALA A 47 -5.49 5.58 -8.45
N GLY A 48 -4.20 5.49 -8.16
CA GLY A 48 -3.70 4.90 -6.91
C GLY A 48 -4.19 5.64 -5.66
N LEU A 49 -4.22 6.97 -5.68
CA LEU A 49 -4.76 7.78 -4.59
C LEU A 49 -6.27 7.62 -4.42
N VAL A 50 -7.02 7.57 -5.52
CA VAL A 50 -8.47 7.31 -5.50
C VAL A 50 -8.74 5.92 -4.94
N ALA A 51 -7.99 4.90 -5.36
CA ALA A 51 -8.11 3.55 -4.82
C ALA A 51 -7.81 3.52 -3.31
N ARG A 52 -6.76 4.22 -2.84
CA ARG A 52 -6.45 4.35 -1.42
C ARG A 52 -7.57 5.05 -0.65
N PHE A 53 -8.14 6.12 -1.21
CA PHE A 53 -9.26 6.85 -0.61
C PHE A 53 -10.49 5.96 -0.48
N LEU A 54 -10.91 5.30 -1.56
CA LEU A 54 -12.06 4.40 -1.57
C LEU A 54 -11.84 3.20 -0.64
N GLY A 55 -10.64 2.62 -0.64
CA GLY A 55 -10.26 1.56 0.29
C GLY A 55 -10.38 2.01 1.75
N SER A 56 -9.86 3.20 2.08
CA SER A 56 -9.98 3.75 3.43
C SER A 56 -11.43 4.04 3.81
N LEU A 57 -12.22 4.59 2.89
CA LEU A 57 -13.61 4.95 3.15
C LEU A 57 -14.52 3.72 3.29
N LEU A 58 -14.30 2.68 2.49
CA LEU A 58 -15.17 1.51 2.43
C LEU A 58 -14.68 0.38 3.35
N ILE A 59 -13.38 0.12 3.40
CA ILE A 59 -12.85 -1.05 4.12
C ILE A 59 -12.57 -0.71 5.58
N ALA A 60 -11.95 0.45 5.87
CA ALA A 60 -11.52 0.77 7.24
C ALA A 60 -12.68 0.78 8.26
N PRO A 61 -13.88 1.33 7.98
CA PRO A 61 -14.99 1.28 8.93
C PRO A 61 -15.53 -0.13 9.17
N ARG A 62 -15.41 -1.02 8.18
CA ARG A 62 -15.91 -2.41 8.24
C ARG A 62 -14.97 -3.33 9.04
N VAL A 63 -13.72 -2.94 9.18
CA VAL A 63 -12.71 -3.64 9.99
C VAL A 63 -12.44 -2.87 11.28
N SER A 64 -13.51 -2.62 12.04
CA SER A 64 -13.49 -1.93 13.33
C SER A 64 -13.37 -2.88 14.52
N ASP A 65 -13.61 -4.19 14.29
CA ASP A 65 -13.45 -5.25 15.29
C ASP A 65 -12.06 -5.90 15.16
N PRO A 66 -11.17 -5.77 16.16
CA PRO A 66 -9.81 -6.31 16.12
C PRO A 66 -9.75 -7.83 15.86
N SER A 67 -10.80 -8.56 16.25
CA SER A 67 -10.89 -10.02 16.01
C SER A 67 -11.04 -10.37 14.53
N ARG A 68 -11.64 -9.47 13.73
CA ARG A 68 -11.82 -9.64 12.28
C ARG A 68 -10.60 -9.18 11.48
N LEU A 69 -9.68 -8.45 12.12
CA LEU A 69 -8.54 -7.84 11.46
C LEU A 69 -7.57 -8.89 10.91
N ILE A 70 -7.27 -9.95 11.68
CA ILE A 70 -6.43 -11.06 11.21
C ILE A 70 -7.10 -11.86 10.09
N ALA A 71 -8.42 -12.08 10.17
CA ALA A 71 -9.16 -12.76 9.11
C ALA A 71 -9.19 -11.95 7.81
N ALA A 72 -9.45 -10.64 7.90
CA ALA A 72 -9.44 -9.72 6.76
C ALA A 72 -8.05 -9.66 6.11
N LEU A 73 -6.98 -9.54 6.91
CA LEU A 73 -5.61 -9.54 6.41
C LEU A 73 -5.24 -10.84 5.68
N ARG A 74 -5.75 -12.00 6.12
CA ARG A 74 -5.50 -13.29 5.44
C ARG A 74 -6.27 -13.45 4.13
N VAL A 75 -7.40 -12.79 3.96
CA VAL A 75 -8.18 -12.83 2.71
C VAL A 75 -7.60 -11.85 1.68
N LEU A 76 -6.99 -10.76 2.14
CA LEU A 76 -6.44 -9.70 1.29
C LEU A 76 -4.96 -9.88 0.93
N ALA A 77 -4.21 -10.69 1.68
CA ALA A 77 -2.81 -11.03 1.41
C ALA A 77 -2.70 -12.24 0.47
#